data_AF-A0A6G0WUS9-F1
#
_entry.id   AF-A0A6G0WUS9-F1
#
_cell.length_a   1.000
_cell.length_b   1.000
_cell.length_c   1.000
_cell.angle_alpha   90.00
_cell.angle_beta   90.00
_cell.angle_gamma   90.00
#
_symmetry.space_group_name_H-M   'P 1'
#
loop_
_entity.id
_entity.type
_entity.pdbx_description
1 polymer ?
#
loop_
_entity_poly.entity_id
_entity_poly.type
_entity_poly.pdbx_seq_one_letter_code
_entity_poly.pdbx_strand_id
1 'polypeptide(L)'
;MVVINVKLSETEAFLYETTCQTSNDALVRDLVHVHNARIRLASLATHTQNLFQYGVAKHPQEHGLDTYASQPIHKEEFYEEDPLGQRTGNGVCPSLRETLSRMVADVNQYLKSNSRQAISQNVLQEKLDNFRGIVMMGFPMGLPEYDVVQLLLDGKDEEALAGSQTGAEILNEETAELWWAGKQFFRDETVGDRVGKNEKTKVIARLAKKNQGAPQREPAVSEDERKAMMAHYFKKQEEMKQLADEDDDAYLHSSWANPSQLKNHLRGTNNIRPF
;
A
#
# COMPACT_ATOMS: atom_id res chain seq x y z
N MET A 1 16.94 -14.98 -15.93
CA MET A 1 16.20 -14.39 -14.81
C MET A 1 14.70 -14.30 -15.08
N VAL A 2 13.92 -14.94 -14.21
CA VAL A 2 12.46 -14.81 -14.14
C VAL A 2 12.15 -13.69 -13.13
N VAL A 3 11.26 -12.77 -13.51
CA VAL A 3 10.80 -11.69 -12.62
C VAL A 3 9.36 -11.97 -12.21
N ILE A 4 9.12 -12.09 -10.91
CA ILE A 4 7.78 -12.29 -10.35
C ILE A 4 7.30 -10.96 -9.80
N ASN A 5 6.22 -10.45 -10.37
CA ASN A 5 5.45 -9.35 -9.80
C ASN A 5 4.41 -9.94 -8.85
N VAL A 6 4.70 -9.91 -7.55
CA VAL A 6 3.80 -10.40 -6.52
C VAL A 6 2.80 -9.30 -6.21
N LYS A 7 1.55 -9.51 -6.62
CA LYS A 7 0.42 -8.63 -6.35
C LYS A 7 -0.30 -9.10 -5.08
N LEU A 8 -0.48 -8.20 -4.13
CA LEU A 8 -1.16 -8.47 -2.85
C LEU A 8 -2.57 -7.86 -2.88
N SER A 9 -2.64 -6.59 -3.30
CA SER A 9 -3.88 -5.83 -3.47
C SER A 9 -3.87 -5.10 -4.82
N GLU A 10 -4.86 -4.25 -5.08
CA GLU A 10 -4.88 -3.43 -6.29
C GLU A 10 -3.75 -2.40 -6.32
N THR A 11 -3.38 -1.88 -5.15
CA THR A 11 -2.39 -0.80 -4.99
C THR A 11 -1.02 -1.32 -4.57
N GLU A 12 -0.97 -2.53 -4.00
CA GLU A 12 0.25 -3.09 -3.45
C GLU A 12 0.76 -4.30 -4.26
N ALA A 13 1.99 -4.15 -4.74
CA ALA A 13 2.74 -5.19 -5.40
C ALA A 13 4.24 -4.98 -5.20
N PHE A 14 5.04 -6.02 -5.40
CA PHE A 14 6.49 -5.92 -5.44
C PHE A 14 7.10 -6.89 -6.46
N LEU A 15 8.30 -6.54 -6.91
CA LEU A 15 9.07 -7.37 -7.84
C LEU A 15 10.06 -8.25 -7.06
N TYR A 16 10.18 -9.50 -7.47
CA TYR A 16 11.15 -10.46 -6.96
C TYR A 16 11.82 -11.19 -8.11
N GLU A 17 13.13 -11.38 -8.02
CA GLU A 17 13.95 -12.02 -9.06
C GLU A 17 14.28 -13.47 -8.68
N THR A 18 14.06 -14.39 -9.61
CA THR A 18 14.36 -15.81 -9.41
C THR A 18 14.81 -16.47 -10.72
N THR A 19 15.05 -17.78 -10.70
CA THR A 19 15.46 -18.58 -11.86
C THR A 19 14.44 -19.68 -12.15
N CYS A 20 14.45 -20.23 -13.36
CA CYS A 20 13.56 -21.33 -13.71
C CYS A 20 13.89 -22.62 -12.93
N GLN A 21 15.12 -22.76 -12.41
CA GLN A 21 15.58 -23.94 -11.69
C GLN A 21 15.21 -23.92 -10.21
N THR A 22 14.82 -22.77 -9.68
CA THR A 22 14.43 -22.63 -8.27
C THR A 22 13.23 -23.53 -7.99
N SER A 23 13.28 -24.29 -6.88
CA SER A 23 12.13 -25.06 -6.40
C SER A 23 11.01 -24.13 -5.96
N ASN A 24 9.75 -24.51 -6.21
CA ASN A 24 8.61 -23.72 -5.78
C ASN A 24 8.54 -23.60 -4.26
N ASP A 25 8.96 -24.61 -3.50
CA ASP A 25 9.02 -24.50 -2.03
C ASP A 25 9.95 -23.39 -1.56
N ALA A 26 11.21 -23.38 -2.03
CA ALA A 26 12.16 -22.30 -1.71
C ALA A 26 11.62 -20.94 -2.14
N LEU A 27 11.08 -20.83 -3.37
CA LEU A 27 10.51 -19.59 -3.87
C LEU A 27 9.37 -19.07 -2.97
N VAL A 28 8.42 -19.92 -2.60
CA VAL A 28 7.28 -19.47 -1.78
C VAL A 28 7.75 -19.04 -0.39
N ARG A 29 8.70 -19.75 0.24
CA ARG A 29 9.29 -19.32 1.52
C ARG A 29 9.99 -17.97 1.40
N ASP A 30 10.78 -17.78 0.35
CA ASP A 30 11.47 -16.52 0.09
C ASP A 30 10.49 -15.36 -0.12
N LEU A 31 9.41 -15.59 -0.87
CA LEU A 31 8.37 -14.58 -1.10
C LEU A 31 7.61 -14.25 0.17
N VAL A 32 7.29 -15.24 1.01
CA VAL A 32 6.66 -15.02 2.32
C VAL A 32 7.59 -14.25 3.24
N HIS A 33 8.88 -14.60 3.28
CA HIS A 33 9.86 -13.89 4.09
C HIS A 33 9.97 -12.42 3.67
N VAL A 34 10.08 -12.14 2.37
CA VAL A 34 10.07 -10.78 1.82
C VAL A 34 8.77 -10.05 2.16
N HIS A 35 7.62 -10.69 1.99
CA HIS A 35 6.31 -10.10 2.30
C HIS A 35 6.18 -9.72 3.78
N ASN A 36 6.47 -10.65 4.68
CA ASN A 36 6.41 -10.41 6.12
C ASN A 36 7.43 -9.36 6.57
N ALA A 37 8.65 -9.37 6.01
CA ALA A 37 9.65 -8.35 6.30
C ALA A 37 9.23 -6.95 5.83
N ARG A 38 8.54 -6.83 4.69
CA ARG A 38 7.94 -5.56 4.22
C ARG A 38 6.87 -5.05 5.20
N ILE A 39 5.98 -5.94 5.65
CA ILE A 39 4.96 -5.62 6.66
C ILE A 39 5.61 -5.16 7.96
N ARG A 40 6.64 -5.88 8.42
CA ARG A 40 7.40 -5.55 9.62
C ARG A 40 8.05 -4.19 9.52
N LEU A 41 8.73 -3.88 8.41
CA LEU A 41 9.36 -2.57 8.18
C LEU A 41 8.34 -1.43 8.11
N ALA A 42 7.22 -1.61 7.41
CA ALA A 42 6.15 -0.63 7.38
C ALA A 42 5.58 -0.39 8.79
N SER A 43 5.39 -1.46 9.56
CA SER A 43 4.91 -1.38 10.94
C SER A 43 5.92 -0.69 11.85
N LEU A 44 7.21 -1.01 11.75
CA LEU A 44 8.28 -0.35 12.49
C LEU A 44 8.35 1.14 12.16
N ALA A 45 8.19 1.51 10.89
CA ALA A 45 8.21 2.91 10.48
C ALA A 45 7.15 3.76 11.19
N THR A 46 5.96 3.20 11.44
CA THR A 46 4.89 3.87 12.19
C THR A 46 5.10 3.81 13.70
N HIS A 47 5.35 2.61 14.27
CA HIS A 47 5.39 2.44 15.72
C HIS A 47 6.64 3.06 16.36
N THR A 48 7.77 3.07 15.65
CA THR A 48 9.02 3.67 16.16
C THR A 48 8.90 5.19 16.27
N GLN A 49 8.12 5.84 15.40
CA GLN A 49 7.85 7.29 15.52
C GLN A 49 7.11 7.59 16.82
N ASN A 50 6.07 6.82 17.14
CA ASN A 50 5.34 6.96 18.39
C ASN A 50 6.21 6.66 19.61
N LEU A 51 7.09 5.65 19.53
CA LEU A 51 8.07 5.34 20.56
C LEU A 51 9.04 6.51 20.80
N PHE A 52 9.53 7.14 19.74
CA PHE A 52 10.49 8.24 19.86
C PHE A 52 9.85 9.54 20.35
N GLN A 53 8.57 9.74 20.06
CA GLN A 53 7.83 10.92 20.51
C GLN A 53 7.33 10.78 21.95
N TYR A 54 6.71 9.66 22.27
CA TYR A 54 5.99 9.45 23.54
C TYR A 54 6.67 8.43 24.47
N GLY A 55 7.84 7.91 24.12
CA GLY A 55 8.57 7.00 24.98
C GLY A 55 8.03 5.59 25.03
N VAL A 56 8.53 4.82 26.00
CA VAL A 56 8.28 3.39 26.16
C VAL A 56 6.79 3.09 26.44
N ALA A 57 6.29 1.94 25.96
CA ALA A 57 4.96 1.46 26.29
C ALA A 57 4.76 1.24 27.80
N LYS A 58 3.60 1.68 28.31
CA LYS A 58 3.14 1.35 29.66
C LYS A 58 2.72 -0.11 29.74
N HIS A 59 2.73 -0.66 30.94
CA HIS A 59 2.18 -2.00 31.16
C HIS A 59 0.68 -2.01 30.77
N PRO A 60 0.16 -3.08 30.14
CA PRO A 60 -1.23 -3.13 29.68
C PRO A 60 -2.30 -2.82 30.74
N GLN A 61 -1.98 -3.04 32.03
CA GLN A 61 -2.88 -2.75 33.16
C GLN A 61 -2.91 -1.26 33.56
N GLU A 62 -1.93 -0.47 33.11
CA GLU A 62 -1.74 0.94 33.47
C GLU A 62 -2.23 1.89 32.36
N HIS A 63 -2.71 1.35 31.24
CA HIS A 63 -3.19 2.13 30.10
C HIS A 63 -4.41 2.99 30.51
N GLY A 64 -4.34 4.29 30.24
CA GLY A 64 -5.44 5.22 30.51
C GLY A 64 -5.70 5.54 31.99
N LEU A 65 -4.84 5.09 32.91
CA LEU A 65 -4.95 5.41 34.33
C LEU A 65 -4.25 6.72 34.73
N ASP A 66 -3.66 7.46 33.78
CA ASP A 66 -2.87 8.67 34.04
C ASP A 66 -3.61 9.73 34.88
N THR A 67 -4.92 9.85 34.69
CA THR A 67 -5.76 10.81 35.40
C THR A 67 -6.17 10.36 36.80
N TYR A 68 -6.08 9.06 37.09
CA TYR A 68 -6.55 8.42 38.33
C TYR A 68 -5.42 7.80 39.16
N ALA A 69 -4.22 7.72 38.61
CA ALA A 69 -3.05 7.17 39.27
C ALA A 69 -2.61 8.06 40.43
N SER A 70 -2.39 7.44 41.60
CA SER A 70 -1.90 8.11 42.80
C SER A 70 -0.39 8.41 42.75
N GLN A 71 0.33 7.80 41.79
CA GLN A 71 1.76 8.00 41.60
C GLN A 71 2.02 9.12 40.59
N PRO A 72 2.90 10.09 40.91
CA PRO A 72 3.24 11.16 39.99
C PRO A 72 3.99 10.60 38.77
N ILE A 73 3.56 10.99 37.57
CA ILE A 73 4.23 10.66 36.32
C ILE A 73 5.64 11.28 36.33
N HIS A 74 6.66 10.46 36.11
CA HIS A 74 8.04 10.94 35.99
C HIS A 74 8.21 11.62 34.63
N LYS A 75 8.28 12.97 34.64
CA LYS A 75 8.44 13.79 33.43
C LYS A 75 9.92 14.12 33.22
N GLU A 76 10.48 13.62 32.13
CA GLU A 76 11.85 13.92 31.71
C GLU A 76 11.93 15.17 30.82
N GLU A 77 13.13 15.52 30.35
CA GLU A 77 13.41 16.72 29.56
C GLU A 77 12.60 16.82 28.25
N PHE A 78 12.31 15.68 27.61
CA PHE A 78 11.59 15.61 26.34
C PHE A 78 10.19 15.00 26.48
N TYR A 79 9.51 15.27 27.60
CA TYR A 79 8.18 14.74 27.89
C TYR A 79 7.08 15.35 27.00
N GLU A 80 6.29 14.49 26.36
CA GLU A 80 5.06 14.82 25.62
C GLU A 80 3.95 13.82 26.00
N GLU A 81 2.75 14.32 26.31
CA GLU A 81 1.63 13.46 26.69
C GLU A 81 1.14 12.64 25.49
N ASP A 82 1.05 11.32 25.64
CA ASP A 82 0.54 10.43 24.60
C ASP A 82 -0.98 10.60 24.46
N PRO A 83 -1.51 10.99 23.28
CA PRO A 83 -2.94 11.10 23.04
C PRO A 83 -3.72 9.81 23.31
N LEU A 84 -3.07 8.65 23.17
CA LEU A 84 -3.68 7.34 23.40
C LEU A 84 -3.53 6.84 24.84
N GLY A 85 -2.70 7.50 25.67
CA GLY A 85 -2.42 7.08 27.05
C GLY A 85 -1.78 5.68 27.16
N GLN A 86 -1.16 5.18 26.10
CA GLN A 86 -0.52 3.86 26.03
C GLN A 86 0.97 3.91 26.35
N ARG A 87 1.61 5.07 26.16
CA ARG A 87 3.04 5.28 26.39
C ARG A 87 3.30 6.21 27.58
N THR A 88 4.53 6.16 28.10
CA THR A 88 5.00 6.89 29.30
C THR A 88 5.04 8.41 29.14
N GLY A 89 5.18 8.89 27.91
CA GLY A 89 5.35 10.29 27.53
C GLY A 89 6.82 10.74 27.43
N ASN A 90 7.78 9.94 27.92
CA ASN A 90 9.21 10.31 27.92
C ASN A 90 9.87 9.95 26.58
N GLY A 91 9.79 10.86 25.61
CA GLY A 91 10.39 10.69 24.30
C GLY A 91 11.90 10.90 24.25
N VAL A 92 12.47 10.71 23.06
CA VAL A 92 13.91 10.87 22.78
C VAL A 92 14.18 12.31 22.29
N CYS A 93 15.44 12.75 22.34
CA CYS A 93 15.85 14.08 21.89
C CYS A 93 15.47 14.37 20.41
N PRO A 94 15.18 15.64 20.05
CA PRO A 94 14.73 16.00 18.70
C PRO A 94 15.70 15.61 17.57
N SER A 95 17.01 15.63 17.82
CA SER A 95 18.02 15.25 16.83
C SER A 95 17.86 13.78 16.40
N LEU A 96 17.61 12.87 17.33
CA LEU A 96 17.35 11.46 17.02
C LEU A 96 15.99 11.27 16.32
N ARG A 97 14.97 12.05 16.69
CA ARG A 97 13.67 12.05 15.98
C ARG A 97 13.83 12.44 14.51
N GLU A 98 14.69 13.42 14.21
CA GLU A 98 14.98 13.81 12.83
C GLU A 98 15.74 12.73 12.05
N THR A 99 16.69 12.03 12.69
CA THR A 99 17.35 10.89 12.04
C THR A 99 16.37 9.76 11.73
N LEU A 100 15.42 9.49 12.64
CA LEU A 100 14.36 8.52 12.42
C LEU A 100 13.43 8.93 11.29
N SER A 101 13.04 10.20 11.18
CA SER A 101 12.14 10.66 10.11
C SER A 101 12.77 10.49 8.73
N ARG A 102 14.07 10.78 8.59
CA ARG A 102 14.83 10.51 7.36
C ARG A 102 14.88 9.02 7.03
N MET A 103 15.13 8.18 8.04
CA MET A 103 15.16 6.73 7.89
C MET A 103 13.80 6.16 7.45
N VAL A 104 12.70 6.64 8.06
CA VAL A 104 11.34 6.24 7.68
C VAL A 104 11.00 6.66 6.26
N ALA A 105 11.41 7.86 5.83
CA ALA A 105 11.21 8.31 4.46
C ALA A 105 11.92 7.40 3.44
N ASP A 106 13.15 6.98 3.73
CA ASP A 106 13.93 6.06 2.90
C ASP A 106 13.27 4.65 2.83
N VAL A 107 12.79 4.13 3.96
CA VAL A 107 12.05 2.85 3.99
C VAL A 107 10.75 2.94 3.21
N ASN A 108 9.96 4.00 3.38
CA ASN A 108 8.72 4.21 2.64
C ASN A 108 8.96 4.36 1.13
N GLN A 109 10.07 4.99 0.74
CA GLN A 109 10.49 5.07 -0.66
C GLN A 109 10.84 3.68 -1.22
N TYR A 110 11.53 2.85 -0.44
CA TYR A 110 11.89 1.49 -0.83
C TYR A 110 10.69 0.55 -0.94
N LEU A 111 9.75 0.64 0.00
CA LEU A 111 8.54 -0.21 0.06
C LEU A 111 7.46 0.17 -0.95
N LYS A 112 7.62 1.30 -1.67
CA LYS A 112 6.65 1.81 -2.64
C LYS A 112 6.40 0.80 -3.76
N SER A 113 5.12 0.50 -4.01
CA SER A 113 4.65 -0.56 -4.90
C SER A 113 5.00 -0.38 -6.39
N ASN A 114 5.34 0.84 -6.82
CA ASN A 114 5.65 1.16 -8.22
C ASN A 114 7.16 1.23 -8.52
N SER A 115 8.00 0.63 -7.69
CA SER A 115 9.43 0.55 -7.95
C SER A 115 9.71 -0.40 -9.12
N ARG A 116 10.62 0.00 -10.04
CA ARG A 116 11.06 -0.85 -11.17
C ARG A 116 12.11 -1.87 -10.75
N GLN A 117 12.54 -1.84 -9.50
CA GLN A 117 13.63 -2.63 -8.97
C GLN A 117 13.08 -3.79 -8.13
N ALA A 118 13.68 -4.96 -8.27
CA ALA A 118 13.33 -6.10 -7.44
C ALA A 118 13.77 -5.88 -5.99
N ILE A 119 12.93 -6.35 -5.06
CA ILE A 119 13.23 -6.32 -3.65
C ILE A 119 14.24 -7.41 -3.32
N SER A 120 15.26 -7.05 -2.56
CA SER A 120 16.31 -7.96 -2.10
C SER A 120 16.17 -8.18 -0.60
N GLN A 121 16.27 -9.44 -0.17
CA GLN A 121 16.23 -9.80 1.25
C GLN A 121 17.36 -9.12 2.04
N ASN A 122 18.56 -8.99 1.45
CA ASN A 122 19.70 -8.34 2.10
C ASN A 122 19.40 -6.87 2.41
N VAL A 123 18.80 -6.15 1.48
CA VAL A 123 18.45 -4.73 1.68
C VAL A 123 17.36 -4.59 2.75
N LEU A 124 16.38 -5.48 2.78
CA LEU A 124 15.37 -5.49 3.84
C LEU A 124 16.00 -5.72 5.22
N GLN A 125 16.94 -6.67 5.31
CA GLN A 125 17.66 -6.95 6.55
C GLN A 125 18.50 -5.74 7.00
N GLU A 126 19.23 -5.09 6.09
CA GLU A 126 19.96 -3.85 6.39
C GLU A 126 19.05 -2.76 6.95
N LYS A 127 17.84 -2.58 6.38
CA LYS A 127 16.86 -1.61 6.92
C LYS A 127 16.35 -2.01 8.30
N LEU A 128 16.15 -3.30 8.58
CA LEU A 128 15.78 -3.79 9.91
C LEU A 128 16.89 -3.57 10.92
N ASP A 129 18.14 -3.83 10.56
CA ASP A 129 19.30 -3.62 11.43
C ASP A 129 19.51 -2.14 11.75
N ASN A 130 19.24 -1.25 10.79
CA ASN A 130 19.22 0.20 11.03
C ASN A 130 18.16 0.59 12.08
N PHE A 131 16.98 -0.05 12.07
CA PHE A 131 15.94 0.19 13.07
C PHE A 131 16.38 -0.31 14.44
N ARG A 132 17.04 -1.47 14.49
CA ARG A 132 17.62 -1.99 15.73
C ARG A 132 18.66 -1.03 16.30
N GLY A 133 19.54 -0.51 15.45
CA GLY A 133 20.57 0.45 15.83
C GLY A 133 19.99 1.77 16.36
N ILE A 134 19.02 2.36 15.68
CA ILE A 134 18.43 3.64 16.11
C ILE A 134 17.64 3.49 17.42
N VAL A 135 16.90 2.39 17.59
CA VAL A 135 16.20 2.10 18.84
C VAL A 135 17.19 1.91 19.99
N MET A 136 18.30 1.20 19.78
CA MET A 136 19.37 1.04 20.78
C MET A 136 20.01 2.39 21.18
N MET A 137 20.14 3.33 20.25
CA MET A 137 20.63 4.68 20.55
C MET A 137 19.63 5.51 21.38
N GLY A 138 18.33 5.38 21.12
CA GLY A 138 17.29 6.08 21.86
C GLY A 138 17.00 5.48 23.24
N PHE A 139 17.07 4.15 23.35
CA PHE A 139 16.70 3.39 24.55
C PHE A 139 17.80 2.35 24.89
N PRO A 140 18.93 2.77 25.46
CA PRO A 140 20.08 1.88 25.71
C PRO A 140 19.79 0.81 26.78
N MET A 141 18.80 1.02 27.63
CA MET A 141 18.34 0.04 28.63
C MET A 141 17.40 -1.03 28.03
N GLY A 142 17.12 -0.94 26.73
CA GLY A 142 16.16 -1.80 26.04
C GLY A 142 14.72 -1.34 26.17
N LEU A 143 13.84 -2.08 25.50
CA LEU A 143 12.39 -1.89 25.56
C LEU A 143 11.76 -3.05 26.34
N PRO A 144 10.59 -2.84 26.97
CA PRO A 144 9.82 -3.90 27.59
C PRO A 144 9.44 -4.98 26.59
N GLU A 145 9.32 -6.22 27.06
CA GLU A 145 8.97 -7.38 26.23
C GLU A 145 7.60 -7.25 25.55
N TYR A 146 6.69 -6.46 26.14
CA TYR A 146 5.35 -6.19 25.61
C TYR A 146 5.28 -4.96 24.69
N ASP A 147 6.38 -4.24 24.45
CA ASP A 147 6.37 -3.12 23.49
C ASP A 147 6.31 -3.68 22.06
N VAL A 148 5.38 -3.15 21.26
CA VAL A 148 5.20 -3.55 19.85
C VAL A 148 6.49 -3.42 19.06
N VAL A 149 7.30 -2.39 19.31
CA VAL A 149 8.58 -2.20 18.59
C VAL A 149 9.57 -3.31 18.96
N GLN A 150 9.62 -3.72 20.22
CA GLN A 150 10.48 -4.82 20.67
C GLN A 150 10.08 -6.14 20.03
N LEU A 151 8.78 -6.46 20.07
CA LEU A 151 8.23 -7.67 19.46
C LEU A 151 8.51 -7.74 17.95
N LEU A 152 8.39 -6.61 17.23
CA LEU A 152 8.73 -6.51 15.81
C LEU A 152 10.23 -6.72 15.55
N LEU A 153 11.11 -6.16 16.39
CA LEU A 153 12.57 -6.34 16.27
C LEU A 153 13.03 -7.78 16.58
N ASP A 154 12.29 -8.48 17.44
CA ASP A 154 12.54 -9.89 17.78
C ASP A 154 11.89 -10.86 16.78
N GLY A 155 11.17 -10.34 15.78
CA GLY A 155 10.55 -11.11 14.71
C GLY A 155 9.26 -11.83 15.10
N LYS A 156 8.63 -11.43 16.22
CA LYS A 156 7.35 -11.95 16.70
C LYS A 156 6.18 -11.16 16.09
N ASP A 157 6.11 -11.15 14.76
CA ASP A 157 5.17 -10.30 14.02
C ASP A 157 3.70 -10.59 14.35
N GLU A 158 3.35 -11.87 14.52
CA GLU A 158 1.98 -12.31 14.84
C GLU A 158 1.51 -11.79 16.20
N GLU A 159 2.40 -11.75 17.19
CA GLU A 159 2.12 -11.24 18.54
C GLU A 159 2.07 -9.71 18.53
N ALA A 160 3.04 -9.08 17.88
CA ALA A 160 3.14 -7.62 17.80
C ALA A 160 1.92 -6.97 17.12
N LEU A 161 1.39 -7.62 16.07
CA LEU A 161 0.30 -7.11 15.24
C LEU A 161 -1.03 -7.83 15.50
N ALA A 162 -1.13 -8.54 16.63
CA ALA A 162 -2.35 -9.22 17.02
C ALA A 162 -3.53 -8.23 17.12
N GLY A 163 -4.64 -8.55 16.44
CA GLY A 163 -5.84 -7.69 16.41
C GLY A 163 -5.75 -6.48 15.46
N SER A 164 -4.62 -6.23 14.81
CA SER A 164 -4.49 -5.25 13.73
C SER A 164 -4.92 -5.84 12.38
N GLN A 165 -5.43 -4.99 11.49
CA GLN A 165 -5.67 -5.36 10.09
C GLN A 165 -4.38 -5.85 9.42
N THR A 166 -3.24 -5.22 9.74
CA THR A 166 -1.92 -5.60 9.23
C THR A 166 -1.49 -6.99 9.70
N GLY A 167 -1.89 -7.40 10.91
CA GLY A 167 -1.63 -8.77 11.39
C GLY A 167 -2.37 -9.84 10.58
N ALA A 168 -3.54 -9.49 10.02
CA ALA A 168 -4.28 -10.39 9.14
C ALA A 168 -3.61 -10.58 7.77
N GLU A 169 -2.61 -9.78 7.41
CA GLU A 169 -1.86 -9.90 6.15
C GLU A 169 -0.58 -10.73 6.28
N ILE A 170 -0.17 -11.04 7.51
CA ILE A 170 0.98 -11.93 7.77
C ILE A 170 0.67 -13.32 7.21
N LEU A 171 1.66 -13.88 6.53
CA LEU A 171 1.57 -15.19 5.90
C LEU A 171 2.52 -16.17 6.57
N ASN A 172 2.08 -17.43 6.68
CA ASN A 172 2.91 -18.50 7.19
C ASN A 172 3.61 -19.24 6.04
N GLU A 173 4.92 -19.43 6.16
CA GLU A 173 5.81 -19.99 5.13
C GLU A 173 5.42 -21.40 4.68
N GLU A 174 4.86 -22.21 5.57
CA GLU A 174 4.47 -23.61 5.29
C GLU A 174 3.12 -23.71 4.59
N THR A 175 2.22 -22.76 4.88
CA THR A 175 0.83 -22.83 4.44
C THR A 175 0.51 -21.92 3.27
N ALA A 176 1.37 -20.94 2.97
CA ALA A 176 1.17 -20.01 1.88
C ALA A 176 1.13 -20.70 0.51
N GLU A 177 0.30 -20.17 -0.38
CA GLU A 177 0.13 -20.66 -1.75
C GLU A 177 0.42 -19.53 -2.75
N LEU A 178 1.18 -19.84 -3.80
CA LEU A 178 1.47 -18.92 -4.88
C LEU A 178 0.62 -19.27 -6.10
N TRP A 179 -0.04 -18.27 -6.67
CA TRP A 179 -0.97 -18.44 -7.79
C TRP A 179 -0.57 -17.57 -8.98
N TRP A 180 -0.56 -18.14 -10.18
CA TRP A 180 -0.36 -17.42 -11.43
C TRP A 180 -1.31 -17.95 -12.50
N ALA A 181 -1.97 -17.03 -13.20
CA ALA A 181 -2.92 -17.34 -14.28
C ALA A 181 -3.98 -18.41 -13.90
N GLY A 182 -4.47 -18.38 -12.66
CA GLY A 182 -5.46 -19.34 -12.14
C GLY A 182 -4.92 -20.72 -11.79
N LYS A 183 -3.59 -20.92 -11.82
CA LYS A 183 -2.91 -22.17 -11.44
C LYS A 183 -2.01 -21.92 -10.23
N GLN A 184 -2.02 -22.85 -9.29
CA GLN A 184 -1.15 -22.85 -8.12
C GLN A 184 0.26 -23.32 -8.50
N PHE A 185 1.31 -22.79 -7.87
CA PHE A 185 2.64 -23.40 -7.87
C PHE A 185 2.69 -24.46 -6.78
N PHE A 186 2.73 -25.73 -7.17
CA PHE A 186 2.87 -26.82 -6.19
C PHE A 186 4.31 -26.89 -5.69
N ARG A 187 4.47 -27.20 -4.40
CA ARG A 187 5.75 -27.11 -3.66
C ARG A 187 6.80 -28.10 -4.16
N ASP A 188 6.37 -29.21 -4.74
CA ASP A 188 7.15 -30.31 -5.30
C ASP A 188 7.70 -30.03 -6.72
N GLU A 189 7.24 -28.97 -7.38
CA GLU A 189 7.66 -28.57 -8.72
C GLU A 189 8.70 -27.44 -8.70
N THR A 190 9.23 -27.12 -9.87
CA THR A 190 10.11 -25.96 -10.09
C THR A 190 9.36 -24.80 -10.74
N VAL A 191 9.95 -23.60 -10.68
CA VAL A 191 9.39 -22.41 -11.36
C VAL A 191 9.27 -22.64 -12.86
N GLY A 192 10.22 -23.38 -13.45
CA GLY A 192 10.25 -23.69 -14.87
C GLY A 192 9.12 -24.59 -15.35
N ASP A 193 8.55 -25.42 -14.48
CA ASP A 193 7.41 -26.30 -14.83
C ASP A 193 6.14 -25.49 -15.11
N ARG A 194 6.04 -24.30 -14.52
CA ARG A 194 4.93 -23.36 -14.75
C ARG A 194 5.28 -22.32 -15.79
N VAL A 195 6.35 -21.56 -15.55
CA VAL A 195 6.71 -20.38 -16.35
C VAL A 195 7.38 -20.78 -17.68
N GLY A 196 7.81 -22.04 -17.80
CA GLY A 196 8.57 -22.57 -18.92
C GLY A 196 10.08 -22.39 -18.72
N LYS A 197 10.85 -22.73 -19.76
CA LYS A 197 12.33 -22.70 -19.72
C LYS A 197 12.93 -21.31 -20.02
N ASN A 198 12.10 -20.28 -20.20
CA ASN A 198 12.57 -18.96 -20.60
C ASN A 198 12.93 -18.09 -19.40
N GLU A 199 14.23 -17.87 -19.26
CA GLU A 199 14.90 -16.99 -18.30
C GLU A 199 14.74 -15.48 -18.62
N LYS A 200 13.73 -15.08 -19.39
CA LYS A 200 13.39 -13.67 -19.68
C LYS A 200 11.89 -13.42 -19.53
N THR A 201 11.28 -14.11 -18.57
CA THR A 201 9.83 -14.06 -18.36
C THR A 201 9.48 -13.21 -17.16
N LYS A 202 8.51 -12.31 -17.32
CA LYS A 202 7.87 -11.61 -16.20
C LYS A 202 6.49 -12.19 -15.96
N VAL A 203 6.21 -12.65 -14.74
CA VAL A 203 4.90 -13.19 -14.36
C VAL A 203 4.26 -12.33 -13.28
N ILE A 204 2.93 -12.28 -13.26
CA ILE A 204 2.16 -11.60 -12.21
C ILE A 204 1.52 -12.68 -11.34
N ALA A 205 2.03 -12.86 -10.14
CA ALA A 205 1.56 -13.88 -9.22
C ALA A 205 0.88 -13.25 -8.00
N ARG A 206 0.01 -14.01 -7.35
CA ARG A 206 -0.62 -13.62 -6.07
C ARG A 206 -0.24 -14.61 -4.99
N LEU A 207 0.10 -14.08 -3.83
CA LEU A 207 0.39 -14.86 -2.63
C LEU A 207 -0.90 -14.92 -1.80
N ALA A 208 -1.34 -16.13 -1.43
CA ALA A 208 -2.62 -16.35 -0.75
C ALA A 208 -2.43 -17.20 0.52
N LYS A 209 -3.32 -16.99 1.50
CA LYS A 209 -3.44 -17.88 2.66
C LYS A 209 -4.06 -19.22 2.24
N LYS A 210 -3.68 -20.29 2.94
CA LYS A 210 -4.25 -21.63 2.74
C LYS A 210 -5.77 -21.59 2.78
N ASN A 211 -6.41 -22.30 1.83
CA ASN A 211 -7.86 -22.42 1.68
C ASN A 211 -8.63 -21.14 1.26
N GLN A 212 -7.97 -20.03 0.89
CA GLN A 212 -8.65 -18.92 0.21
C GLN A 212 -9.02 -19.24 -1.24
N GLY A 213 -8.50 -20.35 -1.78
CA GLY A 213 -8.75 -20.81 -3.14
C GLY A 213 -8.04 -19.95 -4.18
N ALA A 214 -8.34 -20.20 -5.45
CA ALA A 214 -7.78 -19.41 -6.54
C ALA A 214 -8.19 -17.94 -6.37
N PRO A 215 -7.26 -16.99 -6.51
CA PRO A 215 -7.57 -15.57 -6.39
C PRO A 215 -8.65 -15.20 -7.42
N GLN A 216 -9.62 -14.38 -7.00
CA GLN A 216 -10.66 -13.91 -7.90
C GLN A 216 -10.04 -13.18 -9.09
N ARG A 217 -10.59 -13.47 -10.28
CA ARG A 217 -10.17 -12.86 -11.53
C ARG A 217 -10.55 -11.39 -11.48
N GLU A 218 -9.57 -10.52 -11.68
CA GLU A 218 -9.81 -9.07 -11.67
C GLU A 218 -10.78 -8.68 -12.80
N PRO A 219 -11.66 -7.69 -12.56
CA PRO A 219 -12.45 -7.11 -13.63
C PRO A 219 -11.50 -6.56 -14.71
N ALA A 220 -11.80 -6.83 -15.97
CA ALA A 220 -10.93 -6.48 -17.10
C ALA A 220 -10.77 -4.96 -17.31
N VAL A 221 -11.52 -4.15 -16.56
CA VAL A 221 -11.59 -2.70 -16.68
C VAL A 221 -11.37 -2.13 -15.28
N SER A 222 -10.42 -1.20 -15.13
CA SER A 222 -10.21 -0.50 -13.87
C SER A 222 -11.46 0.32 -13.49
N GLU A 223 -11.64 0.64 -12.21
CA GLU A 223 -12.81 1.44 -11.79
C GLU A 223 -12.86 2.82 -12.48
N ASP A 224 -11.70 3.43 -12.68
CA ASP A 224 -11.57 4.72 -13.37
C ASP A 224 -11.93 4.61 -14.85
N GLU A 225 -11.47 3.56 -15.54
CA GLU A 225 -11.88 3.29 -16.92
C GLU A 225 -13.36 2.92 -17.01
N ARG A 226 -13.90 2.20 -16.03
CA ARG A 226 -15.33 1.86 -15.96
C ARG A 226 -16.15 3.14 -15.81
N LYS A 227 -15.72 4.08 -14.97
CA LYS A 227 -16.37 5.37 -14.77
C LYS A 227 -16.28 6.23 -16.04
N ALA A 228 -15.12 6.27 -16.70
CA ALA A 228 -14.95 6.96 -17.96
C ALA A 228 -15.82 6.36 -19.08
N MET A 229 -15.91 5.03 -19.12
CA MET A 229 -16.76 4.29 -20.05
C MET A 229 -18.24 4.58 -19.79
N MET A 230 -18.69 4.53 -18.54
CA MET A 230 -20.05 4.90 -18.15
C MET A 230 -20.37 6.35 -18.52
N ALA A 231 -19.46 7.29 -18.26
CA ALA A 231 -19.62 8.70 -18.63
C ALA A 231 -19.72 8.89 -20.14
N HIS A 232 -18.91 8.18 -20.92
CA HIS A 232 -18.97 8.22 -22.38
C HIS A 232 -20.29 7.63 -22.90
N TYR A 233 -20.75 6.49 -22.36
CA TYR A 233 -22.04 5.92 -22.75
C TYR A 233 -23.22 6.81 -22.37
N PHE A 234 -23.19 7.43 -21.20
CA PHE A 234 -24.21 8.39 -20.77
C PHE A 234 -24.26 9.60 -21.72
N LYS A 235 -23.11 10.20 -22.02
CA LYS A 235 -23.03 11.31 -22.97
C LYS A 235 -23.53 10.92 -24.35
N LYS A 236 -23.13 9.76 -24.87
CA LYS A 236 -23.65 9.23 -26.14
C LYS A 236 -25.16 9.00 -26.12
N GLN A 237 -25.70 8.54 -24.99
CA GLN A 237 -27.13 8.31 -24.85
C GLN A 237 -27.90 9.63 -24.81
N GLU A 238 -27.35 10.66 -24.16
CA GLU A 238 -27.90 12.02 -24.21
C GLU A 238 -27.83 12.60 -25.62
N GLU A 239 -26.70 12.48 -26.32
CA GLU A 239 -26.55 12.91 -27.72
C GLU A 239 -27.55 12.21 -28.64
N MET A 240 -27.70 10.88 -28.50
CA MET A 240 -28.66 10.10 -29.30
C MET A 240 -30.12 10.45 -28.97
N LYS A 241 -30.41 10.73 -27.70
CA LYS A 241 -31.75 11.20 -27.29
C LYS A 241 -32.02 12.59 -27.84
N GLN A 242 -31.06 13.49 -27.75
CA GLN A 242 -31.17 14.83 -28.32
C GLN A 242 -31.39 14.78 -29.83
N LEU A 243 -30.64 13.92 -30.55
CA LEU A 243 -30.82 13.71 -31.99
C LEU A 243 -32.18 13.06 -32.34
N ALA A 244 -32.77 12.26 -31.44
CA ALA A 244 -34.11 11.71 -31.62
C ALA A 244 -35.23 12.72 -31.29
N ASP A 245 -34.97 13.64 -30.36
CA ASP A 245 -35.86 14.73 -29.99
C ASP A 245 -35.75 15.94 -30.97
N GLU A 246 -34.70 15.98 -31.81
CA GLU A 246 -34.55 16.93 -32.91
C GLU A 246 -35.56 16.62 -34.03
N ASP A 247 -36.65 17.38 -34.08
CA ASP A 247 -37.64 17.36 -35.17
C ASP A 247 -36.99 17.76 -36.52
N ASP A 248 -37.49 17.23 -37.65
CA ASP A 248 -36.96 17.50 -39.02
C ASP A 248 -36.89 19.01 -39.36
N ASP A 249 -37.66 19.85 -38.66
CA ASP A 249 -37.70 21.31 -38.79
C ASP A 249 -36.62 22.04 -37.96
N ALA A 250 -35.80 21.35 -37.15
CA ALA A 250 -34.73 21.97 -36.36
C ALA A 250 -33.68 22.69 -37.22
N TYR A 251 -33.48 22.25 -38.47
CA TYR A 251 -32.63 22.94 -39.44
C TYR A 251 -33.16 24.33 -39.84
N LEU A 252 -34.48 24.59 -39.76
CA LEU A 252 -35.08 25.92 -40.04
C LEU A 252 -34.68 26.98 -39.02
N HIS A 253 -34.32 26.57 -37.81
CA HIS A 253 -33.81 27.45 -36.75
C HIS A 253 -32.28 27.52 -36.72
N SER A 254 -31.59 26.78 -37.60
CA SER A 254 -30.14 26.83 -37.70
C SER A 254 -29.68 28.21 -38.18
N SER A 255 -28.50 28.64 -37.72
CA SER A 255 -27.93 29.91 -38.15
C SER A 255 -27.69 29.95 -39.67
N TRP A 256 -27.41 28.79 -40.28
CA TRP A 256 -27.21 28.63 -41.73
C TRP A 256 -28.50 28.87 -42.54
N ALA A 257 -29.66 28.50 -42.00
CA ALA A 257 -30.95 28.70 -42.67
C ALA A 257 -31.42 30.17 -42.68
N ASN A 258 -30.71 31.09 -42.00
CA ASN A 258 -31.07 32.49 -41.98
C ASN A 258 -30.52 33.24 -43.22
N PRO A 259 -31.36 33.61 -44.20
CA PRO A 259 -30.91 34.27 -45.44
C PRO A 259 -30.34 35.68 -45.20
N SER A 260 -30.53 36.25 -44.00
CA SER A 260 -30.00 37.56 -43.62
C SER A 260 -28.70 37.48 -42.80
N GLN A 261 -28.20 36.28 -42.48
CA GLN A 261 -27.06 36.10 -41.58
C GLN A 261 -25.79 36.81 -42.06
N LEU A 262 -25.44 36.65 -43.33
CA LEU A 262 -24.26 37.29 -43.93
C LEU A 262 -24.39 38.82 -43.94
N LYS A 263 -25.59 39.32 -44.21
CA LYS A 263 -25.91 40.76 -44.18
C LYS A 263 -25.80 41.34 -42.77
N ASN A 264 -26.26 40.60 -41.76
CA ASN A 264 -26.20 41.03 -40.36
C ASN A 264 -24.76 40.96 -39.82
N HIS A 265 -23.98 39.97 -40.26
CA HIS A 265 -22.55 39.85 -39.92
C HIS A 265 -21.75 41.00 -40.51
N LEU A 266 -21.95 41.33 -41.79
CA LEU A 266 -21.28 42.45 -42.47
C LEU A 266 -21.68 43.82 -41.91
N ARG A 267 -22.90 43.95 -41.37
CA ARG A 267 -23.41 45.20 -40.76
C ARG A 267 -23.16 45.29 -39.25
N GLY A 268 -22.56 44.26 -38.64
CA GLY A 268 -22.29 44.22 -37.19
C GLY A 268 -23.54 44.13 -36.31
N THR A 269 -24.70 43.75 -36.85
CA THR A 269 -25.99 43.75 -36.13
C THR A 269 -26.36 42.40 -35.52
N ASN A 270 -25.42 41.44 -35.46
CA ASN A 270 -25.67 40.07 -34.99
C ASN A 270 -26.21 39.95 -33.54
N ASN A 271 -25.96 40.95 -32.68
CA ASN A 271 -26.38 40.93 -31.28
C ASN A 271 -27.70 41.68 -31.00
N ILE A 272 -28.38 42.20 -32.03
CA ILE A 272 -29.62 42.95 -31.87
C ILE A 272 -30.78 41.96 -32.03
N ARG A 273 -31.40 41.57 -30.91
CA ARG A 273 -32.64 40.78 -30.94
C ARG A 273 -33.78 41.68 -31.45
N PRO A 274 -34.49 41.31 -32.53
CA PRO A 274 -35.75 41.98 -32.84
C PRO A 274 -36.74 41.69 -31.71
N PHE A 275 -37.53 42.71 -31.33
CA PHE A 275 -38.64 42.56 -30.38
C PHE A 275 -39.74 41.67 -30.97
#